data_AF-A0A7X0R1R4-F1
#
_entry.id   AF-A0A7X0R1R4-F1
#
_cell.length_a   1.000
_cell.length_b   1.000
_cell.length_c   1.000
_cell.angle_alpha   90.00
_cell.angle_beta   90.00
_cell.angle_gamma   90.00
#
_symmetry.space_group_name_H-M   'P 1'
#
loop_
_entity.id
_entity.type
_entity.pdbx_description
1 polymer ?
#
loop_
_entity_poly.entity_id
_entity_poly.type
_entity_poly.pdbx_seq_one_letter_code
_entity_poly.pdbx_strand_id
1 'polypeptide(L)'
;MKNTFYLALLYLCLALLLAGCSEDETPVPECLQVEVMGEDCDTGWYILKVVNEQAGTRQVNSYLGQLHSGFVTTDNLPAMYRQPGTMLKATLELNGEYGPRCVTVTVMYPAVKVTNVCTPAPVTDSV
;
A
#
# COMPACT_ATOMS: atom_id res chain seq x y z
N MET A 1 54.87 10.88 11.80
CA MET A 1 53.99 9.70 12.03
C MET A 1 52.61 10.05 12.60
N LYS A 2 52.33 11.30 13.02
CA LYS A 2 51.02 11.70 13.58
C LYS A 2 49.94 11.87 12.49
N ASN A 3 50.33 12.39 11.31
CA ASN A 3 49.41 12.64 10.19
C ASN A 3 48.86 11.37 9.52
N THR A 4 49.65 10.30 9.48
CA THR A 4 49.23 9.01 8.92
C THR A 4 48.15 8.34 9.77
N PHE A 5 48.18 8.57 11.08
CA PHE A 5 47.17 8.04 12.00
C PHE A 5 45.81 8.74 11.83
N TYR A 6 45.80 10.06 11.62
CA TYR A 6 44.58 10.81 11.33
C TYR A 6 43.94 10.42 10.00
N LEU A 7 44.75 10.18 8.96
CA LEU A 7 44.25 9.69 7.67
C LEU A 7 43.61 8.31 7.80
N ALA A 8 44.25 7.38 8.53
CA ALA A 8 43.70 6.05 8.76
C ALA A 8 42.37 6.09 9.54
N LEU A 9 42.29 6.94 10.58
CA LEU A 9 41.07 7.13 11.36
C LEU A 9 39.93 7.71 10.52
N LEU A 10 40.25 8.68 9.63
CA LEU A 10 39.27 9.31 8.76
C LEU A 10 38.70 8.31 7.73
N TYR A 11 39.55 7.46 7.15
CA TYR A 11 39.10 6.38 6.25
C TYR A 11 38.27 5.33 6.97
N LEU A 12 38.60 5.00 8.22
CA LEU A 12 37.80 4.07 9.04
C LEU A 12 36.39 4.63 9.31
N CYS A 13 36.28 5.90 9.70
CA CYS A 13 34.99 6.57 9.89
C CYS A 13 34.16 6.62 8.61
N LEU A 14 34.81 6.83 7.46
CA LEU A 14 34.13 6.87 6.15
C LEU A 14 33.60 5.49 5.74
N ALA A 15 34.33 4.41 6.06
CA ALA A 15 33.89 3.04 5.82
C ALA A 15 32.73 2.63 6.76
N LEU A 16 32.72 3.10 8.01
CA LEU A 16 31.63 2.88 8.97
C LEU A 16 30.32 3.55 8.53
N LEU A 17 30.39 4.73 7.89
CA LEU A 17 29.22 5.40 7.32
C LEU A 17 28.59 4.61 6.17
N LEU A 18 29.40 3.96 5.34
CA LEU A 18 28.92 3.12 4.23
C LEU A 18 28.27 1.82 4.71
N ALA A 19 28.74 1.27 5.84
CA ALA A 19 28.16 0.06 6.43
C ALA A 19 26.84 0.32 7.19
N GLY A 20 26.54 1.59 7.53
CA GLY A 20 25.31 2.00 8.22
C GLY A 20 24.08 2.10 7.32
N CYS A 21 24.23 2.08 5.98
CA CYS A 21 23.12 1.99 5.04
C CYS A 21 22.79 0.52 4.75
N SER A 22 22.41 -0.23 5.78
CA SER A 22 22.06 -1.64 5.66
C SER A 22 20.62 -1.86 6.11
N GLU A 23 19.64 -1.30 5.41
CA GLU A 23 18.24 -1.73 5.51
C GLU A 23 17.44 -1.03 4.40
N ASP A 24 17.50 -1.60 3.19
CA ASP A 24 16.41 -1.46 2.22
C ASP A 24 15.21 -2.27 2.74
N GLU A 25 14.58 -1.79 3.82
CA GLU A 25 13.23 -2.20 4.20
C GLU A 25 12.27 -1.59 3.19
N THR A 26 12.27 -2.15 1.98
CA THR A 26 11.20 -1.89 1.01
C THR A 26 9.89 -2.30 1.69
N PRO A 27 9.01 -1.34 2.01
CA PRO A 27 7.82 -1.69 2.75
C PRO A 27 6.93 -2.55 1.85
N VAL A 28 6.66 -3.78 2.30
CA VAL A 28 5.77 -4.66 1.58
C VAL A 28 4.34 -4.15 1.79
N PRO A 29 3.59 -3.85 0.72
CA PRO A 29 2.29 -3.26 0.85
C PRO A 29 1.26 -4.28 1.40
N GLU A 30 0.51 -3.84 2.41
CA GLU A 30 -0.39 -4.70 3.20
C GLU A 30 -1.63 -5.14 2.39
N CYS A 31 -2.09 -6.36 2.62
CA CYS A 31 -3.34 -6.86 2.07
C CYS A 31 -4.52 -6.28 2.85
N LEU A 32 -5.23 -5.32 2.27
CA LEU A 32 -6.38 -4.67 2.89
C LEU A 32 -7.69 -5.33 2.46
N GLN A 33 -8.60 -5.55 3.41
CA GLN A 33 -9.98 -5.93 3.10
C GLN A 33 -10.70 -4.71 2.51
N VAL A 34 -11.27 -4.87 1.31
CA VAL A 34 -12.02 -3.80 0.64
C VAL A 34 -13.36 -4.33 0.12
N GLU A 35 -14.36 -3.46 0.15
CA GLU A 35 -15.71 -3.68 -0.38
C GLU A 35 -15.90 -2.82 -1.62
N VAL A 36 -16.38 -3.43 -2.71
CA VAL A 36 -16.68 -2.71 -3.95
C VAL A 36 -18.05 -2.05 -3.81
N MET A 37 -18.08 -0.72 -3.80
CA MET A 37 -19.32 0.04 -3.64
C MET A 37 -20.06 0.20 -4.97
N GLY A 38 -19.33 0.16 -6.09
CA GLY A 38 -19.86 0.32 -7.45
C GLY A 38 -18.97 1.21 -8.31
N GLU A 39 -19.48 1.61 -9.47
CA GLU A 39 -18.80 2.59 -10.34
C GLU A 39 -18.92 4.02 -9.80
N ASP A 40 -17.91 4.84 -10.08
CA ASP A 40 -17.84 6.26 -9.69
C ASP A 40 -18.34 7.19 -10.82
N CYS A 41 -18.13 8.50 -10.62
CA CYS A 41 -18.53 9.60 -11.49
C CYS A 41 -18.03 9.53 -12.94
N ASP A 42 -16.87 8.89 -13.19
CA ASP A 42 -16.32 8.68 -14.54
C ASP A 42 -16.38 7.18 -14.90
N THR A 43 -16.82 6.88 -16.12
CA THR A 43 -16.96 5.51 -16.62
C THR A 43 -15.65 4.72 -16.48
N GLY A 44 -15.74 3.53 -15.89
CA GLY A 44 -14.58 2.64 -15.69
C GLY A 44 -13.84 2.84 -14.37
N TRP A 45 -14.22 3.83 -13.56
CA TRP A 45 -13.76 3.97 -12.19
C TRP A 45 -14.70 3.28 -11.21
N TYR A 46 -14.14 2.66 -10.19
CA TYR A 46 -14.85 1.94 -9.13
C TYR A 46 -14.50 2.54 -7.78
N ILE A 47 -15.51 2.72 -6.94
CA ILE A 47 -15.34 3.11 -5.54
C ILE A 47 -15.11 1.85 -4.71
N LEU A 48 -14.02 1.83 -3.96
CA LEU A 48 -13.72 0.81 -2.97
C LEU A 48 -13.81 1.42 -1.58
N LYS A 49 -14.41 0.70 -0.64
CA LYS A 49 -14.42 1.04 0.77
C LYS A 49 -13.41 0.15 1.49
N VAL A 50 -12.41 0.75 2.12
CA VAL A 50 -11.43 0.04 2.94
C VAL A 50 -12.10 -0.34 4.25
N VAL A 51 -12.25 -1.64 4.48
CA VAL A 51 -12.83 -2.21 5.70
C VAL A 51 -11.71 -2.35 6.72
N ASN A 52 -11.85 -1.64 7.84
CA ASN A 52 -10.84 -1.65 8.90
C ASN A 52 -10.92 -2.98 9.69
N GLU A 53 -10.08 -3.95 9.34
CA GLU A 53 -9.86 -5.14 10.19
C GLU A 53 -8.98 -4.73 11.38
N GLN A 54 -9.62 -4.28 12.45
CA GLN A 54 -9.12 -4.16 13.84
C GLN A 54 -7.59 -4.26 14.06
N ALA A 55 -6.99 -3.14 14.46
CA ALA A 55 -5.89 -2.84 15.41
C ALA A 55 -5.03 -3.93 16.14
N GLY A 56 -5.11 -5.23 15.82
CA GLY A 56 -4.61 -6.33 16.67
C GLY A 56 -3.36 -7.07 16.19
N THR A 57 -2.93 -6.91 14.93
CA THR A 57 -1.76 -7.65 14.40
C THR A 57 -1.01 -6.81 13.39
N ARG A 58 -0.53 -5.64 13.86
CA ARG A 58 0.39 -4.83 13.07
C ARG A 58 1.74 -5.53 13.02
N GLN A 59 2.09 -6.11 11.87
CA GLN A 59 3.50 -6.38 11.60
C GLN A 59 4.22 -5.03 11.59
N VAL A 60 5.29 -4.93 12.38
CA VAL A 60 5.98 -3.67 12.68
C VAL A 60 6.59 -2.99 11.44
N ASN A 61 6.54 -3.64 10.27
CA ASN A 61 7.16 -3.20 9.01
C ASN A 61 6.17 -2.97 7.85
N SER A 62 4.85 -2.88 8.06
CA SER A 62 3.92 -2.52 6.97
C SER A 62 3.73 -1.00 6.86
N TYR A 63 4.15 -0.42 5.73
CA TYR A 63 3.94 1.01 5.45
C TYR A 63 2.52 1.24 4.97
N LEU A 64 1.67 1.69 5.89
CA LEU A 64 0.34 2.20 5.61
C LEU A 64 0.45 3.65 5.15
N GLY A 65 0.61 3.87 3.85
CA GLY A 65 0.45 5.19 3.27
C GLY A 65 -1.00 5.67 3.46
N GLN A 66 -1.27 6.48 4.49
CA GLN A 66 -2.49 7.30 4.76
C GLN A 66 -3.89 6.64 4.67
N LEU A 67 -4.05 5.41 4.22
CA LEU A 67 -5.34 4.77 3.92
C LEU A 67 -5.76 3.84 5.06
N HIS A 68 -5.91 4.37 6.28
CA HIS A 68 -6.30 3.58 7.46
C HIS A 68 -7.78 3.18 7.48
N SER A 69 -8.64 3.93 6.78
CA SER A 69 -10.06 3.66 6.57
C SER A 69 -10.65 4.73 5.66
N GLY A 70 -11.54 4.37 4.74
CA GLY A 70 -12.21 5.36 3.89
C GLY A 70 -12.65 4.80 2.54
N PHE A 71 -13.11 5.69 1.68
CA PHE A 71 -13.43 5.38 0.29
C PHE A 71 -12.27 5.82 -0.61
N VAL A 72 -11.92 4.97 -1.56
CA VAL A 72 -10.90 5.19 -2.58
C VAL A 72 -11.48 4.86 -3.95
N THR A 73 -10.85 5.33 -5.01
CA THR A 73 -11.29 5.07 -6.39
C THR A 73 -10.22 4.34 -7.18
N THR A 74 -10.61 3.43 -8.07
CA THR A 74 -9.66 2.68 -8.91
C THR A 74 -10.24 2.42 -10.29
N ASP A 75 -9.39 2.43 -11.31
CA ASP A 75 -9.74 2.15 -12.71
C ASP A 75 -9.31 0.74 -13.16
N ASN A 76 -8.51 0.04 -12.35
CA ASN A 76 -7.88 -1.22 -12.72
C ASN A 76 -8.42 -2.43 -11.94
N LEU A 77 -9.65 -2.36 -11.42
CA LEU A 77 -10.28 -3.46 -10.71
C LEU A 77 -10.51 -4.67 -11.65
N PRO A 78 -10.08 -5.90 -11.29
CA PRO A 78 -10.27 -7.07 -12.13
C PRO A 78 -11.75 -7.38 -12.36
N ALA A 79 -12.10 -7.84 -13.57
CA ALA A 79 -13.49 -8.00 -14.00
C ALA A 79 -14.36 -8.84 -13.06
N MET A 80 -13.78 -9.88 -12.45
CA MET A 80 -14.47 -10.78 -11.52
C MET A 80 -14.91 -10.11 -10.20
N TYR A 81 -14.29 -8.98 -9.83
CA TYR A 81 -14.59 -8.27 -8.58
C TYR A 81 -15.41 -6.99 -8.79
N ARG A 82 -15.80 -6.65 -10.02
CA ARG A 82 -16.49 -5.38 -10.31
C ARG A 82 -17.94 -5.31 -9.82
N GLN A 83 -18.48 -6.42 -9.34
CA GLN A 83 -19.86 -6.44 -8.84
C GLN A 83 -19.96 -5.66 -7.52
N PRO A 84 -20.91 -4.72 -7.39
CA PRO A 84 -21.16 -4.04 -6.12
C PRO A 84 -21.44 -5.04 -4.98
N GLY A 85 -20.93 -4.74 -3.79
CA GLY A 85 -20.97 -5.60 -2.61
C GLY A 85 -19.90 -6.69 -2.58
N THR A 86 -19.07 -6.81 -3.61
CA THR A 86 -17.98 -7.79 -3.61
C THR A 86 -16.92 -7.41 -2.60
N MET A 87 -16.58 -8.36 -1.72
CA MET A 87 -15.49 -8.25 -0.77
C MET A 87 -14.23 -8.91 -1.35
N LEU A 88 -13.10 -8.22 -1.33
CA LEU A 88 -11.81 -8.78 -1.69
C LEU A 88 -10.71 -8.30 -0.74
N LYS A 89 -9.65 -9.10 -0.60
CA LYS A 89 -8.40 -8.63 0.01
C LYS A 89 -7.47 -8.20 -1.10
N ALA A 90 -7.01 -6.96 -1.07
CA ALA A 90 -6.20 -6.39 -2.13
C ALA A 90 -5.11 -5.47 -1.58
N THR A 91 -3.99 -5.46 -2.28
CA THR A 91 -2.92 -4.50 -2.06
C THR A 91 -3.23 -3.25 -2.87
N LEU A 92 -3.23 -2.10 -2.21
CA LEU A 92 -3.55 -0.81 -2.80
C LEU A 92 -2.34 0.12 -2.77
N GLU A 93 -2.11 0.82 -3.88
CA GLU A 93 -1.08 1.86 -3.97
C GLU A 93 -1.71 3.17 -4.44
N LEU A 94 -1.29 4.30 -3.86
CA LEU A 94 -1.80 5.62 -4.26
C LEU A 94 -1.43 5.92 -5.71
N ASN A 95 -2.43 6.28 -6.52
CA ASN A 95 -2.22 6.79 -7.86
C ASN A 95 -2.04 8.31 -7.82
N GLY A 96 -0.79 8.76 -7.85
CA GLY A 96 -0.44 10.19 -7.85
C GLY A 96 -0.53 10.87 -9.23
N GLU A 97 -0.78 10.10 -10.30
CA GLU A 97 -0.70 10.60 -11.68
C GLU A 97 -2.02 11.20 -12.16
N TYR A 98 -3.14 10.57 -11.82
CA TYR A 98 -4.47 10.93 -12.29
C TYR A 98 -5.58 10.35 -11.39
N GLY A 99 -6.79 10.88 -11.51
CA GLY A 99 -7.97 10.41 -10.78
C GLY A 99 -9.29 10.85 -11.43
N PRO A 100 -10.42 10.26 -11.02
CA PRO A 100 -11.72 10.57 -11.59
C PRO A 100 -12.18 11.98 -11.18
N ARG A 101 -12.99 12.61 -12.03
CA ARG A 101 -13.61 13.90 -11.73
C ARG A 101 -15.04 13.69 -11.28
N CYS A 102 -15.27 13.77 -9.98
CA CYS A 102 -16.62 13.83 -9.45
C CYS A 102 -17.22 15.23 -9.52
N VAL A 103 -18.16 15.45 -10.45
CA VAL A 103 -18.88 16.73 -10.60
C VAL A 103 -20.05 16.84 -9.60
N THR A 104 -20.62 15.71 -9.18
CA THR A 104 -21.84 15.66 -8.35
C THR A 104 -21.55 15.44 -6.86
N VAL A 105 -20.38 14.92 -6.51
CA VAL A 105 -19.98 14.65 -5.12
C VAL A 105 -18.89 15.65 -4.76
N THR A 106 -19.11 16.49 -3.73
CA THR A 106 -18.13 17.50 -3.26
C THR A 106 -16.89 16.87 -2.61
N VAL A 107 -16.76 15.55 -2.66
CA VAL A 107 -15.70 14.77 -2.03
C VAL A 107 -14.91 14.09 -3.14
N MET A 108 -13.62 14.41 -3.26
CA MET A 108 -12.68 13.67 -4.09
C MET A 108 -12.13 12.50 -3.27
N TYR A 109 -12.46 11.28 -3.68
CA TYR A 109 -11.81 10.09 -3.14
C TYR A 109 -10.42 9.93 -3.77
N PRO A 110 -9.39 9.54 -2.99
CA PRO A 110 -8.06 9.32 -3.53
C PRO A 110 -8.07 8.17 -4.53
N ALA A 111 -7.40 8.38 -5.66
CA ALA A 111 -7.21 7.35 -6.67
C ALA A 111 -6.13 6.36 -6.21
N VAL A 112 -6.36 5.07 -6.44
CA VAL A 112 -5.45 3.98 -6.12
C VAL A 112 -5.37 2.96 -7.27
N LYS A 113 -4.24 2.28 -7.37
CA LYS A 113 -4.04 1.11 -8.22
C LYS A 113 -4.13 -0.14 -7.36
N VAL A 114 -4.95 -1.10 -7.80
CA VAL A 114 -4.93 -2.47 -7.26
C VAL A 114 -3.70 -3.16 -7.84
N THR A 115 -2.69 -3.41 -7.00
CA THR A 115 -1.43 -4.04 -7.43
C THR A 115 -1.47 -5.56 -7.31
N ASN A 116 -2.22 -6.08 -6.34
CA ASN A 116 -2.41 -7.51 -6.15
C ASN A 116 -3.78 -7.79 -5.51
N VAL A 117 -4.40 -8.93 -5.87
CA VAL A 117 -5.55 -9.48 -5.16
C VAL A 117 -5.07 -10.67 -4.32
N CYS A 118 -5.09 -10.48 -3.00
CA CYS A 118 -4.61 -11.44 -2.04
C CYS A 118 -5.56 -12.64 -1.99
N THR A 119 -5.04 -13.83 -2.26
CA THR A 119 -5.80 -15.07 -2.08
C THR A 119 -5.84 -15.40 -0.58
N PRO A 120 -6.97 -15.78 0.01
CA PRO A 120 -6.96 -16.34 1.36
C PRO A 120 -6.03 -17.56 1.36
N ALA A 121 -5.13 -17.64 2.33
CA ALA A 121 -4.30 -18.82 2.51
C ALA A 121 -5.23 -20.06 2.59
N PRO A 122 -4.91 -21.16 1.89
CA PRO A 122 -5.72 -22.37 2.00
C PRO A 122 -5.77 -22.77 3.48
N VAL A 123 -6.99 -22.81 4.02
CA VAL A 123 -7.27 -23.33 5.36
C VAL A 123 -6.82 -24.79 5.32
N THR A 124 -5.66 -25.07 5.91
CA THR A 124 -5.22 -26.43 6.14
C THR A 124 -6.01 -26.93 7.33
N ASP A 125 -7.21 -27.45 7.05
CA ASP A 125 -7.97 -28.26 7.99
C ASP A 125 -7.09 -29.46 8.37
N SER A 126 -6.35 -29.29 9.46
CA SER A 126 -5.63 -30.39 10.12
C SER A 126 -6.67 -31.14 10.95
N VAL A 127 -7.27 -32.17 10.34
CA VAL A 127 -8.06 -33.20 11.03
C VAL A 127 -7.12 -34.17 11.74
#